data_AF-A0A820BWT9-F1
#
_entry.id   AF-A0A820BWT9-F1
#
_cell.length_a   1.000
_cell.length_b   1.000
_cell.length_c   1.000
_cell.angle_alpha   90.00
_cell.angle_beta   90.00
_cell.angle_gamma   90.00
#
_symmetry.space_group_name_H-M   'P 1'
#
loop_
_entity.id
_entity.type
_entity.pdbx_description
1 polymer ?
#
loop_
_entity_poly.entity_id
_entity_poly.type
_entity_poly.pdbx_seq_one_letter_code
_entity_poly.pdbx_strand_id
1 'polypeptide(L)'
;MESVDKSNLCSICKKLSASRFCIGCKKYFCLRDFKQHEQQLSIKFNNEIVRSHDEILEQIKKLEKPNYFSLDLFAQIERWKNTTINKVEKAAAKAHYELIELIDKQRTSIAKQLEPITKEIRFLREQGNFVEANVDRLKQKMNRVKQKLEQLLPKDTNKTIIVDTNYINWNQLIYIREEQENLIPYEIEVTTSDEQNSGTTQYGWIIIEGTENRSEKFYMRNIPHKRILRHGQTDTFTFKCRPLGELRRIILGHEERPEYSLRTYKEREVKWHVAHITITDLSTSTVYYFPIKQWIDINNKGDVFDCADEQEENVVQQYIRQAVKYKIIVHTGDVFSASTDANVSIILYGTLGDTGIRPLKKKGRKLFRRGQVDEFIIACLDLGKLNKLHIEHDNAYFTPDWFLDKVEVVDMETNETVVFPCNQWLGKQHDDHQIHRDLVPMDDS
;
A
#
# COMPACT_ATOMS: atom_id res chain seq x y z
N MET A 1 48.45 41.87 27.01
CA MET A 1 49.78 41.36 26.61
C MET A 1 49.65 39.86 26.51
N GLU A 2 49.50 39.36 25.28
CA GLU A 2 50.57 38.66 24.53
C GLU A 2 50.49 37.15 24.82
N SER A 3 50.57 36.21 23.89
CA SER A 3 50.88 36.25 22.47
C SER A 3 50.60 34.85 21.88
N VAL A 4 50.07 34.83 20.65
CA VAL A 4 50.18 33.80 19.60
C VAL A 4 51.03 32.56 19.93
N ASP A 5 50.43 31.35 19.93
CA ASP A 5 51.06 30.16 19.32
C ASP A 5 50.06 28.97 19.10
N LYS A 6 49.20 29.04 18.08
CA LYS A 6 48.56 27.82 17.53
C LYS A 6 49.56 27.13 16.62
N SER A 7 50.52 26.47 17.22
CA SER A 7 51.48 25.64 16.53
C SER A 7 50.75 24.52 15.78
N ASN A 8 50.73 24.58 14.44
CA ASN A 8 50.26 23.47 13.62
C ASN A 8 51.26 22.31 13.76
N LEU A 9 51.11 21.53 14.82
CA LEU A 9 51.92 20.37 15.13
C LEU A 9 51.45 19.18 14.28
N CYS A 10 52.40 18.48 13.67
CA CYS A 10 52.05 17.29 12.92
C CYS A 10 51.50 16.21 13.85
N SER A 11 50.38 15.61 13.47
CA SER A 11 49.69 14.60 14.27
C SER A 11 50.49 13.31 14.45
N ILE A 12 51.49 13.08 13.58
CA ILE A 12 52.40 11.93 13.64
C ILE A 12 53.72 12.34 14.30
N CYS A 13 54.56 13.18 13.66
CA CYS A 13 55.88 13.50 14.19
C CYS A 13 55.93 14.64 15.23
N LYS A 14 54.81 15.29 15.55
CA LYS A 14 54.70 16.40 16.53
C LYS A 14 55.64 17.60 16.29
N LYS A 15 56.15 17.76 15.08
CA LYS A 15 56.95 18.94 14.68
C LYS A 15 56.04 20.11 14.28
N LEU A 16 56.48 21.34 14.56
CA LEU A 16 55.87 22.63 14.18
C LEU A 16 55.94 22.91 12.66
N SER A 17 55.57 21.94 11.83
CA SER A 17 55.65 22.01 10.37
C SER A 17 54.43 21.42 9.66
N ALA A 18 53.30 21.32 10.35
CA ALA A 18 52.08 20.81 9.74
C ALA A 18 51.39 21.87 8.88
N SER A 19 51.42 21.66 7.57
CA SER A 19 50.83 22.58 6.58
C SER A 19 49.61 21.98 5.88
N ARG A 20 49.32 20.68 6.07
CA ARG A 20 48.25 19.96 5.39
C ARG A 20 47.23 19.41 6.39
N PHE A 21 45.96 19.74 6.17
CA PHE A 21 44.85 19.27 6.98
C PHE A 21 44.06 18.21 6.22
N CYS A 22 43.84 17.04 6.83
CA CYS A 22 42.95 16.03 6.26
C CYS A 22 41.53 16.21 6.82
N ILE A 23 40.58 16.51 5.94
CA ILE A 23 39.15 16.66 6.29
C ILE A 23 38.53 15.36 6.83
N GLY A 24 39.00 14.20 6.36
CA GLY A 24 38.46 12.89 6.76
C GLY A 24 38.80 12.51 8.19
N CYS A 25 40.07 12.66 8.60
CA CYS A 25 40.51 12.32 9.97
C CYS A 25 40.68 13.54 10.89
N LYS A 26 40.40 14.76 10.40
CA LYS A 26 40.50 16.05 11.11
C LYS A 26 41.84 16.29 11.80
N LYS A 27 42.93 15.90 11.15
CA LYS A 27 44.31 15.98 11.67
C LYS A 27 45.20 16.81 10.75
N TYR A 28 46.14 17.54 11.36
CA TYR A 28 47.19 18.27 10.65
C TYR A 28 48.44 17.40 10.48
N PHE A 29 49.05 17.43 9.31
CA PHE A 29 50.24 16.66 8.95
C PHE A 29 51.30 17.57 8.32
N CYS A 30 52.57 17.25 8.55
CA CYS A 30 53.65 17.81 7.74
C CYS A 30 53.65 17.15 6.35
N LEU A 31 54.33 17.75 5.38
CA LEU A 31 54.39 17.25 3.99
C LEU A 31 54.83 15.79 3.88
N ARG A 32 55.76 15.34 4.74
CA ARG A 32 56.27 13.96 4.74
C ARG A 32 55.22 12.97 5.26
N ASP A 33 54.64 13.28 6.40
CA ASP A 33 53.70 12.39 7.09
C ASP A 33 52.32 12.38 6.40
N PHE A 34 51.96 13.45 5.68
CA PHE A 34 50.77 13.48 4.84
C PHE A 34 50.88 12.50 3.67
N LYS A 35 52.07 12.35 3.05
CA LYS A 35 52.29 11.33 2.01
C LYS A 35 52.10 9.91 2.56
N GLN A 36 52.54 9.65 3.79
CA GLN A 36 52.29 8.35 4.43
C GLN A 36 50.79 8.13 4.71
N HIS A 37 50.08 9.17 5.14
CA HIS A 37 48.63 9.11 5.33
C HIS A 37 47.87 8.85 4.02
N GLU A 38 48.28 9.50 2.93
CA GLU A 38 47.73 9.31 1.59
C GLU A 38 48.01 7.90 1.05
N GLN A 39 49.20 7.36 1.30
CA GLN A 39 49.53 5.96 0.98
C GLN A 39 48.63 4.97 1.74
N GLN A 40 48.36 5.21 3.03
CA GLN A 40 47.43 4.39 3.80
C GLN A 40 45.99 4.45 3.25
N LEU A 41 45.54 5.63 2.81
CA LEU A 41 44.23 5.80 2.17
C LEU A 41 44.18 5.11 0.79
N SER A 42 45.26 5.17 0.02
CA SER A 42 45.38 4.46 -1.26
C SER A 42 45.31 2.94 -1.08
N ILE A 43 46.00 2.39 -0.07
CA ILE A 43 45.89 0.97 0.30
C ILE A 43 44.46 0.62 0.67
N LYS A 44 43.79 1.47 1.47
CA LYS A 44 42.41 1.25 1.88
C LYS A 44 41.43 1.31 0.69
N PHE A 45 41.59 2.28 -0.20
CA PHE A 45 40.81 2.42 -1.42
C PHE A 45 40.96 1.18 -2.33
N ASN A 46 42.19 0.70 -2.52
CA ASN A 46 42.44 -0.48 -3.33
C ASN A 46 41.87 -1.76 -2.69
N ASN A 47 42.01 -1.92 -1.37
CA ASN A 47 41.57 -3.13 -0.68
C ASN A 47 40.06 -3.21 -0.42
N GLU A 48 39.39 -2.07 -0.20
CA GLU A 48 37.95 -2.03 0.12
C GLU A 48 37.11 -1.69 -1.11
N ILE A 49 37.47 -0.64 -1.86
CA ILE A 49 36.64 -0.14 -2.94
C ILE A 49 36.97 -0.83 -4.26
N VAL A 50 38.24 -0.82 -4.68
CA VAL A 50 38.64 -1.43 -5.97
C VAL A 50 38.39 -2.94 -5.93
N ARG A 51 38.76 -3.61 -4.83
CA ARG A 51 38.46 -5.03 -4.66
C ARG A 51 36.97 -5.34 -4.69
N SER A 52 36.12 -4.57 -4.00
CA SER A 52 34.67 -4.80 -4.01
C SER A 52 34.07 -4.51 -5.38
N HIS A 53 34.53 -3.47 -6.06
CA HIS A 53 34.18 -3.16 -7.44
C HIS A 53 34.55 -4.30 -8.39
N ASP A 54 35.77 -4.83 -8.28
CA ASP A 54 36.24 -5.92 -9.11
C ASP A 54 35.51 -7.24 -8.79
N GLU A 55 35.18 -7.48 -7.51
CA GLU A 55 34.32 -8.61 -7.10
C GLU A 55 32.91 -8.49 -7.68
N ILE A 56 32.33 -7.28 -7.73
CA ILE A 56 31.03 -7.02 -8.38
C ILE A 56 31.14 -7.20 -9.89
N LEU A 57 32.20 -6.71 -10.53
CA LEU A 57 32.42 -6.91 -11.96
C LEU A 57 32.62 -8.40 -12.29
N GLU A 58 33.31 -9.16 -11.44
CA GLU A 58 33.43 -10.61 -11.58
C GLU A 58 32.10 -11.32 -11.34
N GLN A 59 31.25 -10.85 -10.41
CA GLN A 59 29.88 -11.36 -10.27
C GLN A 59 29.06 -11.06 -11.54
N ILE A 60 29.17 -9.86 -12.11
CA ILE A 60 28.50 -9.48 -13.36
C ILE A 60 29.04 -10.28 -14.55
N LYS A 61 30.34 -10.56 -14.60
CA LYS A 61 30.93 -11.44 -15.63
C LYS A 61 30.54 -12.90 -15.42
N LYS A 62 30.39 -13.38 -14.19
CA LYS A 62 29.80 -14.72 -13.90
C LYS A 62 28.32 -14.80 -14.25
N LEU A 63 27.62 -13.67 -14.38
CA LEU A 63 26.32 -13.58 -15.05
C LEU A 63 26.45 -13.64 -16.59
N GLU A 64 27.58 -14.12 -17.13
CA GLU A 64 27.74 -14.56 -18.50
C GLU A 64 26.55 -15.44 -18.90
N LYS A 65 25.81 -14.94 -19.91
CA LYS A 65 24.60 -15.52 -20.54
C LYS A 65 23.99 -16.64 -19.70
N PRO A 66 22.99 -16.37 -18.84
CA PRO A 66 22.31 -17.45 -18.12
C PRO A 66 21.96 -18.53 -19.14
N ASN A 67 22.30 -19.77 -18.83
CA ASN A 67 21.89 -20.90 -19.65
C ASN A 67 20.36 -20.83 -19.67
N TYR A 68 19.77 -20.22 -20.70
CA TYR A 68 18.34 -19.85 -20.72
C TYR A 68 17.47 -21.08 -20.44
N PHE A 69 18.00 -22.27 -20.74
CA PHE A 69 17.43 -23.57 -20.45
C PHE A 69 17.26 -23.93 -18.96
N SER A 70 17.89 -23.24 -18.01
CA SER A 70 17.73 -23.49 -16.57
C SER A 70 16.71 -22.59 -15.88
N LEU A 71 16.14 -21.61 -16.59
CA LEU A 71 15.04 -20.78 -16.10
C LEU A 71 13.74 -21.61 -16.16
N ASP A 72 13.00 -21.67 -15.04
CA ASP A 72 11.77 -22.47 -14.93
C ASP A 72 10.74 -22.12 -16.03
N LEU A 73 10.66 -20.85 -16.43
CA LEU A 73 9.83 -20.38 -17.55
C LEU A 73 10.12 -21.10 -18.87
N PHE A 74 11.40 -21.33 -19.21
CA PHE A 74 11.76 -22.08 -20.43
C PHE A 74 11.37 -23.56 -20.30
N ALA A 75 11.52 -24.15 -19.11
CA ALA A 75 11.05 -25.51 -18.84
C ALA A 75 9.51 -25.63 -18.97
N GLN A 76 8.76 -24.61 -18.55
CA GLN A 76 7.31 -24.55 -18.72
C GLN A 76 6.89 -24.46 -20.19
N ILE A 77 7.56 -23.61 -20.99
CA ILE A 77 7.34 -23.53 -22.45
C ILE A 77 7.61 -24.89 -23.10
N GLU A 78 8.70 -25.55 -22.71
CA GLU A 78 9.08 -26.84 -23.27
C GLU A 78 8.09 -27.95 -22.89
N ARG A 79 7.58 -27.96 -21.65
CA ARG A 79 6.48 -28.84 -21.21
C ARG A 79 5.20 -28.59 -22.00
N TRP A 80 4.81 -27.33 -22.21
CA TRP A 80 3.64 -26.98 -22.99
C TRP A 80 3.78 -27.47 -24.43
N LYS A 81 4.92 -27.19 -25.07
CA LYS A 81 5.23 -27.61 -26.44
C LYS A 81 5.03 -29.12 -26.61
N ASN A 82 5.67 -29.89 -25.73
CA ASN A 82 5.61 -31.35 -25.77
C ASN A 82 4.20 -31.88 -25.50
N THR A 83 3.45 -31.24 -24.59
CA THR A 83 2.05 -31.60 -24.30
C THR A 83 1.14 -31.33 -25.50
N THR A 84 1.32 -30.20 -26.20
CA THR A 84 0.54 -29.84 -27.38
C THR A 84 0.82 -30.79 -28.53
N ILE A 85 2.10 -31.11 -28.81
CA ILE A 85 2.48 -32.09 -29.83
C ILE A 85 1.81 -33.45 -29.55
N ASN A 86 1.90 -33.95 -28.32
CA ASN A 86 1.30 -35.22 -27.93
C ASN A 86 -0.23 -35.24 -28.13
N LYS A 87 -0.92 -34.13 -27.80
CA LYS A 87 -2.37 -34.01 -28.05
C LYS A 87 -2.71 -34.09 -29.54
N VAL A 88 -1.93 -33.41 -30.38
CA VAL A 88 -2.11 -33.44 -31.84
C VAL A 88 -1.86 -34.84 -32.39
N GLU A 89 -0.78 -35.51 -31.97
CA GLU A 89 -0.46 -36.88 -32.38
C GLU A 89 -1.56 -37.87 -31.98
N LYS A 90 -2.10 -37.77 -30.76
CA LYS A 90 -3.23 -38.60 -30.30
C LYS A 90 -4.49 -38.38 -31.13
N ALA A 91 -4.81 -37.13 -31.46
CA ALA A 91 -5.97 -36.82 -32.29
C ALA A 91 -5.81 -37.37 -33.71
N ALA A 92 -4.62 -37.22 -34.31
CA ALA A 92 -4.30 -37.78 -35.62
C ALA A 92 -4.36 -39.31 -35.63
N ALA A 93 -3.80 -39.97 -34.60
CA ALA A 93 -3.85 -41.42 -34.46
C ALA A 93 -5.28 -41.94 -34.33
N LYS A 94 -6.14 -41.23 -33.58
CA LYS A 94 -7.57 -41.56 -33.45
C LYS A 94 -8.29 -41.43 -34.80
N ALA A 95 -8.07 -40.35 -35.54
CA ALA A 95 -8.66 -40.16 -36.86
C ALA A 95 -8.21 -41.24 -37.86
N HIS A 96 -6.93 -41.63 -37.83
CA HIS A 96 -6.43 -42.75 -38.63
C HIS A 96 -7.12 -44.07 -38.27
N TYR A 97 -7.28 -44.36 -36.97
CA TYR A 97 -7.96 -45.57 -36.52
C TYR A 97 -9.42 -45.62 -36.99
N GLU A 98 -10.17 -44.53 -36.81
CA GLU A 98 -11.57 -44.43 -37.25
C GLU A 98 -11.71 -44.62 -38.77
N LEU A 99 -10.76 -44.10 -39.56
CA LEU A 99 -10.74 -44.30 -41.00
C LEU A 99 -10.49 -45.76 -41.38
N ILE A 100 -9.53 -46.42 -40.73
CA ILE A 100 -9.24 -47.84 -40.95
C ILE A 100 -10.46 -48.70 -40.60
N GLU A 101 -11.10 -48.44 -39.46
CA GLU A 101 -12.29 -49.17 -39.03
C GLU A 101 -13.44 -49.04 -40.04
N LEU A 102 -13.66 -47.85 -40.58
CA LEU A 102 -14.66 -47.61 -41.61
C LEU A 102 -14.36 -48.41 -42.89
N ILE A 103 -13.11 -48.43 -43.35
CA ILE A 103 -12.67 -49.18 -44.53
C ILE A 103 -12.87 -50.68 -44.29
N ASP A 104 -12.44 -51.20 -43.13
CA ASP A 104 -12.57 -52.62 -42.80
C ASP A 104 -14.04 -53.04 -42.69
N LYS A 105 -14.89 -52.23 -42.06
CA LYS A 105 -16.34 -52.50 -41.99
C LYS A 105 -16.97 -52.61 -43.38
N GLN A 106 -16.59 -51.73 -44.30
CA GLN A 106 -17.08 -51.79 -45.68
C GLN A 106 -16.54 -53.02 -46.42
N ARG A 107 -15.25 -53.35 -46.25
CA ARG A 107 -14.62 -54.56 -46.80
C ARG A 107 -15.35 -55.83 -46.33
N THR A 108 -15.65 -55.95 -45.04
CA THR A 108 -16.41 -57.09 -44.48
C THR A 108 -17.83 -57.16 -45.05
N SER A 109 -18.50 -56.01 -45.22
CA SER A 109 -19.84 -55.94 -45.82
C SER A 109 -19.86 -56.44 -47.28
N ILE A 110 -18.86 -56.06 -48.08
CA ILE A 110 -18.71 -56.55 -49.46
C ILE A 110 -18.42 -58.05 -49.48
N ALA A 111 -17.53 -58.53 -48.61
CA ALA A 111 -17.22 -59.95 -48.50
C ALA A 111 -18.48 -60.79 -48.19
N LYS A 112 -19.34 -60.33 -47.27
CA LYS A 112 -20.64 -60.96 -46.97
C LYS A 112 -21.60 -60.97 -48.15
N GLN A 113 -21.59 -59.94 -49.01
CA GLN A 113 -22.43 -59.90 -50.23
C GLN A 113 -21.91 -60.83 -51.34
N LEU A 114 -20.60 -61.11 -51.38
CA LEU A 114 -20.00 -62.05 -52.33
C LEU A 114 -20.28 -63.51 -51.97
N GLU A 115 -20.34 -63.85 -50.68
CA GLU A 115 -20.57 -65.22 -50.20
C GLU A 115 -21.78 -65.94 -50.84
N PRO A 116 -23.00 -65.36 -50.89
CA PRO A 116 -24.15 -66.01 -51.52
C PRO A 116 -24.01 -66.15 -53.04
N ILE A 117 -23.35 -65.19 -53.71
CA ILE A 117 -23.09 -65.24 -55.15
C ILE A 117 -22.13 -66.40 -55.44
N THR A 118 -21.09 -66.57 -54.62
CA THR A 118 -20.15 -67.69 -54.74
C THR A 118 -20.84 -69.04 -54.56
N LYS A 119 -21.76 -69.15 -53.58
CA LYS A 119 -22.58 -70.37 -53.37
C LYS A 119 -23.50 -70.65 -54.57
N GLU A 120 -24.17 -69.62 -55.10
CA GLU A 120 -25.04 -69.73 -56.28
C GLU A 120 -24.27 -70.16 -57.54
N ILE A 121 -23.07 -69.62 -57.77
CA ILE A 121 -22.19 -70.02 -58.88
C ILE A 121 -21.77 -71.49 -58.75
N ARG A 122 -21.37 -71.93 -57.55
CA ARG A 122 -20.97 -73.33 -57.30
C ARG A 122 -22.15 -74.27 -57.57
N PHE A 123 -23.32 -73.97 -57.03
CA PHE A 123 -24.53 -74.76 -57.23
C PHE A 123 -24.90 -74.91 -58.72
N LEU A 124 -24.90 -73.80 -59.48
CA LEU A 124 -25.20 -73.85 -60.91
C LEU A 124 -24.16 -74.66 -61.70
N ARG A 125 -22.88 -74.61 -61.32
CA ARG A 125 -21.82 -75.43 -61.94
C ARG A 125 -22.02 -76.92 -61.69
N GLU A 126 -22.42 -77.31 -60.49
CA GLU A 126 -22.65 -78.72 -60.12
C GLU A 126 -23.88 -79.31 -60.83
N GLN A 127 -24.92 -78.50 -61.08
CA GLN A 127 -26.15 -78.95 -61.73
C GLN A 127 -26.07 -78.95 -63.27
N GLY A 128 -25.07 -78.30 -63.89
CA GLY A 128 -24.86 -78.28 -65.34
C GLY A 128 -25.94 -77.55 -66.19
N ASN A 129 -27.00 -77.02 -65.56
CA ASN A 129 -28.14 -76.40 -66.23
C ASN A 129 -28.03 -74.88 -66.22
N PHE A 130 -27.38 -74.34 -67.26
CA PHE A 130 -27.26 -72.90 -67.47
C PHE A 130 -28.35 -72.41 -68.43
N VAL A 131 -29.16 -71.45 -67.98
CA VAL A 131 -30.10 -70.68 -68.81
C VAL A 131 -29.72 -69.20 -68.76
N GLU A 132 -29.99 -68.47 -69.84
CA GLU A 132 -29.62 -67.06 -70.00
C GLU A 132 -30.08 -66.19 -68.82
N ALA A 133 -31.28 -66.43 -68.31
CA ALA A 133 -31.83 -65.75 -67.14
C ALA A 133 -30.96 -65.89 -65.88
N ASN A 134 -30.35 -67.06 -65.64
CA ASN A 134 -29.47 -67.30 -64.50
C ASN A 134 -28.13 -66.55 -64.65
N VAL A 135 -27.59 -66.52 -65.87
CA VAL A 135 -26.35 -65.82 -66.19
C VAL A 135 -26.52 -64.31 -66.06
N ASP A 136 -27.62 -63.77 -66.59
CA ASP A 136 -27.89 -62.33 -66.55
C ASP A 136 -28.18 -61.85 -65.12
N ARG A 137 -28.90 -62.64 -64.33
CA ARG A 137 -29.11 -62.37 -62.89
C ARG A 137 -27.79 -62.34 -62.12
N LEU A 138 -26.88 -63.28 -62.36
CA LEU A 138 -25.56 -63.30 -61.71
C LEU A 138 -24.68 -62.13 -62.16
N LYS A 139 -24.69 -61.78 -63.46
CA LYS A 139 -24.00 -60.58 -63.98
C LYS A 139 -24.51 -59.31 -63.30
N GLN A 140 -25.83 -59.16 -63.14
CA GLN A 140 -26.40 -58.01 -62.43
C GLN A 140 -25.97 -57.95 -60.97
N LYS A 141 -25.99 -59.08 -60.24
CA LYS A 141 -25.50 -59.13 -58.84
C LYS A 141 -24.01 -58.81 -58.75
N MET A 142 -23.19 -59.33 -59.65
CA MET A 142 -21.74 -59.08 -59.70
C MET A 142 -21.44 -57.62 -60.02
N ASN A 143 -22.17 -57.00 -60.96
CA ASN A 143 -22.02 -55.59 -61.29
C ASN A 143 -22.39 -54.68 -60.11
N ARG A 144 -23.44 -55.02 -59.34
CA ARG A 144 -23.77 -54.27 -58.12
C ARG A 144 -22.66 -54.32 -57.07
N VAL A 145 -22.03 -55.48 -56.89
CA VAL A 145 -20.88 -55.62 -55.98
C VAL A 145 -19.66 -54.88 -56.52
N LYS A 146 -19.39 -54.97 -57.83
CA LYS A 146 -18.30 -54.26 -58.50
C LYS A 146 -18.45 -52.74 -58.36
N GLN A 147 -19.65 -52.20 -58.55
CA GLN A 147 -19.93 -50.77 -58.32
C GLN A 147 -19.65 -50.35 -56.87
N LYS A 148 -20.04 -51.16 -55.88
CA LYS A 148 -19.72 -50.88 -54.47
C LYS A 148 -18.23 -50.97 -54.17
N LEU A 149 -17.50 -51.87 -54.83
CA LEU A 149 -16.04 -52.00 -54.70
C LEU A 149 -15.32 -50.81 -55.36
N GLU A 150 -15.78 -50.36 -56.53
CA GLU A 150 -15.26 -49.18 -57.22
C GLU A 150 -15.51 -47.89 -56.41
N GLN A 151 -16.54 -47.85 -55.56
CA GLN A 151 -16.77 -46.78 -54.58
C GLN A 151 -15.84 -46.83 -53.37
N LEU A 152 -15.13 -47.95 -53.11
CA LEU A 152 -14.12 -48.05 -52.03
C LEU A 152 -12.72 -47.62 -52.47
N LEU A 153 -12.40 -47.80 -53.75
CA LEU A 153 -11.12 -47.39 -54.31
C LEU A 153 -11.14 -45.85 -54.43
N PRO A 154 -10.21 -45.13 -53.78
CA PRO A 154 -10.24 -43.68 -53.77
C PRO A 154 -9.91 -43.15 -55.18
N LYS A 155 -10.94 -42.93 -56.00
CA LYS A 155 -10.87 -41.97 -57.10
C LYS A 155 -11.44 -40.67 -56.55
N ASP A 156 -10.53 -39.82 -56.09
CA ASP A 156 -10.83 -38.51 -55.50
C ASP A 156 -11.83 -38.58 -54.33
N THR A 157 -11.35 -39.01 -53.16
CA THR A 157 -12.05 -38.71 -51.91
C THR A 157 -12.04 -37.20 -51.71
N ASN A 158 -13.06 -36.50 -52.21
CA ASN A 158 -13.41 -35.11 -51.85
C ASN A 158 -13.74 -34.94 -50.34
N LYS A 159 -13.48 -35.94 -49.51
CA LYS A 159 -13.42 -35.79 -48.05
C LYS A 159 -12.05 -35.26 -47.67
N THR A 160 -11.89 -33.96 -47.84
CA THR A 160 -10.82 -33.23 -47.17
C THR A 160 -11.03 -33.35 -45.67
N ILE A 161 -10.02 -33.84 -44.94
CA ILE A 161 -9.97 -33.62 -43.50
C ILE A 161 -9.77 -32.11 -43.32
N ILE A 162 -10.82 -31.40 -42.91
CA ILE A 162 -10.73 -29.99 -42.58
C ILE A 162 -10.11 -29.93 -41.18
N VAL A 163 -8.79 -29.76 -41.12
CA VAL A 163 -8.12 -29.33 -39.90
C VAL A 163 -8.27 -27.81 -39.86
N ASP A 164 -9.31 -27.33 -39.19
CA ASP A 164 -9.57 -25.90 -39.11
C ASP A 164 -8.59 -25.23 -38.14
N THR A 165 -7.41 -24.92 -38.64
CA THR A 165 -6.38 -24.18 -37.92
C THR A 165 -6.64 -22.67 -37.91
N ASN A 166 -7.61 -22.19 -38.70
CA ASN A 166 -7.90 -20.75 -38.86
C ASN A 166 -8.60 -20.15 -37.63
N TYR A 167 -9.18 -20.97 -36.75
CA TYR A 167 -9.69 -20.53 -35.44
C TYR A 167 -8.62 -20.48 -34.35
N ILE A 168 -7.43 -21.06 -34.57
CA ILE A 168 -6.35 -21.07 -33.60
C ILE A 168 -5.46 -19.85 -33.86
N ASN A 169 -5.61 -18.81 -33.04
CA ASN A 169 -4.70 -17.67 -33.07
C ASN A 169 -3.33 -18.04 -32.49
N TRP A 170 -2.45 -18.56 -33.35
CA TRP A 170 -1.09 -18.98 -32.99
C TRP A 170 -0.27 -17.89 -32.30
N ASN A 171 -0.57 -16.61 -32.55
CA ASN A 171 0.13 -15.46 -31.96
C ASN A 171 -0.32 -15.11 -30.54
N GLN A 172 -1.33 -15.80 -29.98
CA GLN A 172 -1.88 -15.54 -28.64
C GLN A 172 -1.83 -16.75 -27.69
N LEU A 173 -1.30 -17.90 -28.13
CA LEU A 173 -1.29 -19.13 -27.31
C LEU A 173 -0.32 -19.07 -26.13
N ILE A 174 0.79 -18.35 -26.29
CA ILE A 174 1.76 -18.06 -25.23
C ILE A 174 2.10 -16.57 -25.32
N TYR A 175 1.80 -15.82 -24.27
CA TYR A 175 2.30 -14.47 -24.06
C TYR A 175 2.87 -14.38 -22.66
N ILE A 176 4.00 -13.70 -22.51
CA ILE A 176 4.55 -13.37 -21.20
C ILE A 176 3.67 -12.23 -20.68
N ARG A 177 2.70 -12.57 -19.82
CA ARG A 177 2.01 -11.58 -19.01
C ARG A 177 3.01 -11.24 -17.90
N GLU A 178 3.55 -10.02 -17.90
CA GLU A 178 3.77 -9.40 -16.59
C GLU A 178 2.42 -9.46 -15.92
N GLU A 179 2.30 -10.18 -14.79
CA GLU A 179 1.14 -10.01 -13.94
C GLU A 179 0.96 -8.50 -13.81
N GLN A 180 -0.03 -7.92 -14.49
CA GLN A 180 -0.63 -6.71 -13.99
C GLN A 180 -1.21 -7.18 -12.69
N GLU A 181 -0.41 -7.09 -11.64
CA GLU A 181 -0.81 -7.37 -10.30
C GLU A 181 -2.13 -6.63 -10.14
N ASN A 182 -3.18 -7.35 -9.75
CA ASN A 182 -4.46 -6.73 -9.46
C ASN A 182 -4.24 -5.91 -8.17
N LEU A 183 -3.62 -4.74 -8.32
CA LEU A 183 -3.17 -3.96 -7.20
C LEU A 183 -4.32 -3.11 -6.69
N ILE A 184 -4.73 -3.38 -5.47
CA ILE A 184 -5.71 -2.57 -4.77
C ILE A 184 -4.96 -1.38 -4.13
N PRO A 185 -5.46 -0.15 -4.31
CA PRO A 185 -4.92 1.00 -3.62
C PRO A 185 -5.41 1.00 -2.16
N TYR A 186 -4.48 1.14 -1.23
CA TYR A 186 -4.75 1.35 0.18
C TYR A 186 -4.20 2.71 0.59
N GLU A 187 -4.96 3.41 1.42
CA GLU A 187 -4.53 4.63 2.08
C GLU A 187 -4.13 4.31 3.52
N ILE A 188 -2.93 4.72 3.92
CA ILE A 188 -2.40 4.56 5.27
C ILE A 188 -2.28 5.95 5.86
N GLU A 189 -2.92 6.18 6.99
CA GLU A 189 -2.76 7.39 7.77
C GLU A 189 -2.08 7.04 9.10
N VAL A 190 -0.95 7.69 9.34
CA VAL A 190 -0.08 7.42 10.48
C VAL A 190 -0.05 8.63 11.39
N THR A 191 -0.59 8.48 12.59
CA THR A 191 -0.61 9.53 13.60
C THR A 191 0.54 9.32 14.58
N THR A 192 1.53 10.22 14.52
CA THR A 192 2.60 10.28 15.53
C THR A 192 2.08 11.01 16.76
N SER A 193 2.35 10.51 17.96
CA SER A 193 1.81 11.13 19.18
C SER A 193 2.35 12.54 19.41
N ASP A 194 1.70 13.30 20.28
CA ASP A 194 2.12 14.62 20.74
C ASP A 194 3.13 14.57 21.91
N GLU A 195 3.55 13.37 22.33
CA GLU A 195 4.57 13.19 23.36
C GLU A 195 5.90 13.87 23.00
N GLN A 196 6.66 14.24 24.02
CA GLN A 196 7.94 14.92 23.83
C GLN A 196 8.91 14.01 23.05
N ASN A 197 9.43 14.52 21.93
CA ASN A 197 10.32 13.79 21.01
C ASN A 197 9.72 12.51 20.40
N SER A 198 8.39 12.43 20.28
CA SER A 198 7.70 11.29 19.66
C SER A 198 8.05 11.08 18.18
N GLY A 199 8.37 12.13 17.44
CA GLY A 199 8.62 12.06 16.00
C GLY A 199 9.97 11.49 15.60
N THR A 200 10.03 10.93 14.39
CA THR A 200 11.26 10.35 13.82
C THR A 200 11.71 11.09 12.57
N THR A 201 13.02 11.28 12.45
CA THR A 201 13.64 11.70 11.20
C THR A 201 14.05 10.51 10.34
N GLN A 202 13.86 9.27 10.79
CA GLN A 202 14.28 8.07 10.04
C GLN A 202 13.23 7.64 9.02
N TYR A 203 13.47 6.52 8.32
CA TYR A 203 12.47 5.94 7.42
C TYR A 203 11.59 5.00 8.21
N GLY A 204 10.34 5.40 8.43
CA GLY A 204 9.31 4.48 8.90
C GLY A 204 8.99 3.45 7.82
N TRP A 205 8.61 2.25 8.22
CA TRP A 205 8.13 1.23 7.30
C TRP A 205 7.05 0.37 7.94
N ILE A 206 6.18 -0.17 7.10
CA ILE A 206 5.05 -1.00 7.52
C ILE A 206 4.89 -2.21 6.60
N ILE A 207 4.50 -3.33 7.17
CA ILE A 207 4.02 -4.52 6.44
C ILE A 207 2.62 -4.82 6.96
N ILE A 208 1.69 -5.10 6.05
CA ILE A 208 0.28 -5.34 6.37
C ILE A 208 -0.03 -6.80 6.09
N GLU A 209 -0.63 -7.47 7.07
CA GLU A 209 -1.07 -8.87 6.99
C GLU A 209 -2.59 -8.93 7.01
N GLY A 210 -3.18 -9.37 5.90
CA GLY A 210 -4.61 -9.68 5.83
C GLY A 210 -4.87 -11.18 5.74
N THR A 211 -6.14 -11.55 5.62
CA THR A 211 -6.58 -12.95 5.56
C THR A 211 -6.10 -13.70 4.32
N GLU A 212 -5.87 -13.00 3.22
CA GLU A 212 -5.49 -13.62 1.94
C GLU A 212 -3.99 -13.51 1.67
N ASN A 213 -3.40 -12.35 1.90
CA ASN A 213 -2.01 -12.06 1.54
C ASN A 213 -1.33 -11.13 2.56
N ARG A 214 -0.02 -10.99 2.37
CA ARG A 214 0.85 -10.07 3.10
C ARG A 214 1.47 -9.08 2.13
N SER A 215 1.47 -7.79 2.49
CA SER A 215 2.08 -6.75 1.66
C SER A 215 3.60 -6.87 1.64
N GLU A 216 4.24 -6.29 0.63
CA GLU A 216 5.65 -5.95 0.73
C GLU A 216 5.87 -4.84 1.77
N LYS A 217 7.13 -4.64 2.17
CA LYS A 217 7.50 -3.57 3.10
C LYS A 217 7.29 -2.21 2.41
N PHE A 218 6.31 -1.46 2.88
CA PHE A 218 6.06 -0.10 2.43
C PHE A 218 6.90 0.90 3.23
N TYR A 219 7.62 1.78 2.54
CA TYR A 219 8.54 2.74 3.14
C TYR A 219 7.96 4.15 3.19
N MET A 220 7.77 4.67 4.39
CA MET A 220 7.48 6.07 4.69
C MET A 220 8.78 6.87 4.67
N ARG A 221 9.21 7.27 3.48
CA ARG A 221 10.50 7.95 3.28
C ARG A 221 10.42 9.42 3.61
N ASN A 222 11.32 9.86 4.47
CA ASN A 222 11.41 11.25 4.91
C ASN A 222 12.43 12.01 4.04
N ILE A 223 11.95 12.94 3.22
CA ILE A 223 12.76 13.64 2.20
C ILE A 223 13.06 15.07 2.71
N PRO A 224 14.22 15.69 2.40
CA PRO A 224 14.58 17.01 2.92
C PRO A 224 13.49 18.10 2.80
N HIS A 225 12.71 18.05 1.73
CA HIS A 225 11.63 19.01 1.43
C HIS A 225 10.22 18.55 1.86
N LYS A 226 10.07 17.30 2.31
CA LYS A 226 8.82 16.74 2.81
C LYS A 226 9.12 15.87 4.04
N ARG A 227 9.26 16.55 5.19
CA ARG A 227 9.49 15.87 6.46
C ARG A 227 8.17 15.41 7.04
N ILE A 228 8.03 14.10 7.12
CA ILE A 228 6.90 13.35 7.67
C ILE A 228 7.25 12.83 9.08
N LEU A 229 6.26 12.25 9.76
CA LEU A 229 6.35 11.57 11.06
C LEU A 229 6.89 12.47 12.18
N ARG A 230 6.48 13.74 12.17
CA ARG A 230 6.84 14.68 13.24
C ARG A 230 5.92 14.50 14.44
N HIS A 231 6.38 14.96 15.60
CA HIS A 231 5.56 14.95 16.80
C HIS A 231 4.22 15.66 16.57
N GLY A 232 3.12 15.04 16.99
CA GLY A 232 1.75 15.52 16.81
C GLY A 232 1.29 15.66 15.36
N GLN A 233 2.00 15.07 14.40
CA GLN A 233 1.64 15.11 12.98
C GLN A 233 0.98 13.80 12.57
N THR A 234 -0.06 13.95 11.75
CA THR A 234 -0.69 12.86 11.01
C THR A 234 -0.26 12.96 9.55
N ASP A 235 0.26 11.86 9.01
CA ASP A 235 0.76 11.77 7.64
C ASP A 235 0.04 10.67 6.87
N THR A 236 -0.46 11.02 5.68
CA THR A 236 -1.19 10.12 4.80
C THR A 236 -0.30 9.63 3.65
N PHE A 237 -0.39 8.34 3.36
CA PHE A 237 0.34 7.65 2.32
C PHE A 237 -0.62 6.78 1.51
N THR A 238 -0.37 6.67 0.21
CA THR A 238 -1.13 5.74 -0.64
C THR A 238 -0.15 4.75 -1.23
N PHE A 239 -0.50 3.47 -1.17
CA PHE A 239 0.28 2.42 -1.81
C PHE A 239 -0.63 1.40 -2.49
N LYS A 240 -0.06 0.63 -3.40
CA LYS A 240 -0.78 -0.34 -4.23
C LYS A 240 -0.14 -1.70 -4.00
N CYS A 241 -0.92 -2.70 -3.61
CA CYS A 241 -0.44 -4.07 -3.41
C CYS A 241 -1.53 -5.08 -3.80
N ARG A 242 -1.16 -6.37 -3.89
CA ARG A 242 -2.10 -7.46 -4.15
C ARG A 242 -3.21 -7.46 -3.10
N PRO A 243 -4.43 -7.97 -3.39
CA PRO A 243 -5.53 -7.96 -2.44
C PRO A 243 -5.13 -8.68 -1.16
N LEU A 244 -5.25 -8.00 -0.02
CA LEU A 244 -4.84 -8.54 1.28
C LEU A 244 -5.99 -9.27 1.98
N GLY A 245 -7.23 -9.06 1.54
CA GLY A 245 -8.43 -9.50 2.24
C GLY A 245 -8.72 -8.62 3.45
N GLU A 246 -9.34 -9.20 4.48
CA GLU A 246 -9.61 -8.52 5.74
C GLU A 246 -8.29 -8.31 6.50
N LEU A 247 -7.95 -7.07 6.85
CA LEU A 247 -6.68 -6.78 7.52
C LEU A 247 -6.73 -7.24 8.96
N ARG A 248 -5.74 -8.05 9.36
CA ARG A 248 -5.67 -8.63 10.70
C ARG A 248 -4.59 -7.99 11.54
N ARG A 249 -3.42 -7.75 10.95
CA ARG A 249 -2.23 -7.28 11.68
C ARG A 249 -1.37 -6.39 10.83
N ILE A 250 -0.55 -5.59 11.50
CA ILE A 250 0.54 -4.86 10.89
C ILE A 250 1.86 -5.13 11.61
N ILE A 251 2.95 -4.96 10.89
CA ILE A 251 4.30 -4.97 11.43
C ILE A 251 4.90 -3.60 11.14
N LEU A 252 5.21 -2.87 12.19
CA LEU A 252 5.68 -1.50 12.12
C LEU A 252 7.13 -1.41 12.58
N GLY A 253 7.93 -0.63 11.87
CA GLY A 253 9.31 -0.38 12.26
C GLY A 253 9.83 0.94 11.69
N HIS A 254 11.06 1.26 12.04
CA HIS A 254 11.81 2.32 11.37
C HIS A 254 13.28 1.93 11.23
N GLU A 255 13.96 2.49 10.24
CA GLU A 255 15.35 2.19 9.94
C GLU A 255 16.13 3.45 9.55
N GLU A 256 17.44 3.43 9.79
CA GLU A 256 18.31 4.58 9.53
C GLU A 256 18.32 4.97 8.05
N ARG A 257 18.34 6.28 7.78
CA ARG A 257 18.53 6.78 6.41
C ARG A 257 19.91 6.38 5.89
N PRO A 258 20.00 5.64 4.77
CA PRO A 258 21.29 5.23 4.19
C PRO A 258 22.19 6.44 3.84
N GLU A 259 21.56 7.53 3.42
CA GLU A 259 22.19 8.77 2.95
C GLU A 259 22.88 9.57 4.07
N TYR A 260 22.55 9.30 5.33
CA TYR A 260 23.03 10.06 6.49
C TYR A 260 23.70 9.18 7.55
N SER A 261 24.29 8.04 7.13
CA SER A 261 25.15 7.18 7.97
C SER A 261 26.46 7.90 8.36
N LEU A 262 26.34 9.02 9.07
CA LEU A 262 27.42 9.72 9.75
C LEU A 262 27.46 9.19 11.18
N ARG A 263 28.68 8.85 11.61
CA ARG A 263 29.11 8.25 12.89
C ARG A 263 28.71 9.02 14.18
N THR A 264 27.64 9.80 14.19
CA THR A 264 27.31 10.78 15.23
C THR A 264 26.11 10.40 16.09
N TYR A 265 25.43 9.26 15.82
CA TYR A 265 24.22 8.82 16.53
C TYR A 265 24.40 7.60 17.45
N LYS A 266 25.64 7.20 17.77
CA LYS A 266 25.90 5.97 18.56
C LYS A 266 25.42 5.97 20.02
N GLU A 267 24.80 7.04 20.51
CA GLU A 267 24.41 7.19 21.92
C GLU A 267 23.02 7.84 22.12
N ARG A 268 22.19 7.96 21.07
CA ARG A 268 20.81 8.42 21.26
C ARG A 268 19.87 7.27 20.96
N GLU A 269 19.01 6.95 21.93
CA GLU A 269 17.85 6.08 21.71
C GLU A 269 16.95 6.74 20.66
N VAL A 270 17.04 6.28 19.41
CA VAL A 270 16.18 6.76 18.33
C VAL A 270 14.91 5.93 18.37
N LYS A 271 13.88 6.48 18.99
CA LYS A 271 12.56 5.84 19.11
C LYS A 271 11.52 6.70 18.42
N TRP A 272 10.46 6.07 17.95
CA TRP A 272 9.34 6.73 17.29
C TRP A 272 8.05 6.33 18.00
N HIS A 273 7.35 7.27 18.62
CA HIS A 273 6.09 6.96 19.28
C HIS A 273 4.91 7.14 18.33
N VAL A 274 4.24 6.03 18.03
CA VAL A 274 3.07 6.02 17.15
C VAL A 274 1.82 5.93 18.01
N ALA A 275 0.88 6.84 17.80
CA ALA A 275 -0.39 6.83 18.53
C ALA A 275 -1.31 5.74 17.96
N HIS A 276 -1.60 5.81 16.66
CA HIS A 276 -2.40 4.84 15.94
C HIS A 276 -2.09 4.89 14.44
N ILE A 277 -2.52 3.85 13.73
CA ILE A 277 -2.51 3.80 12.27
C ILE A 277 -3.90 3.42 11.79
N THR A 278 -4.41 4.14 10.80
CA THR A 278 -5.64 3.82 10.07
C THR A 278 -5.27 3.38 8.65
N ILE A 279 -5.89 2.30 8.19
CA ILE A 279 -5.69 1.78 6.85
C ILE A 279 -7.05 1.67 6.18
N THR A 280 -7.22 2.38 5.07
CA THR A 280 -8.44 2.35 4.27
C THR A 280 -8.20 1.51 3.02
N ASP A 281 -8.95 0.44 2.85
CA ASP A 281 -9.07 -0.24 1.56
C ASP A 281 -9.97 0.60 0.66
N LEU A 282 -9.38 1.27 -0.33
CA LEU A 282 -10.12 2.18 -1.22
C LEU A 282 -11.02 1.45 -2.22
N SER A 283 -10.92 0.12 -2.34
CA SER A 283 -11.81 -0.68 -3.20
C SER A 283 -13.12 -1.03 -2.51
N THR A 284 -13.06 -1.33 -1.21
CA THR A 284 -14.23 -1.68 -0.39
C THR A 284 -14.73 -0.51 0.46
N SER A 285 -13.94 0.56 0.57
CA SER A 285 -14.14 1.66 1.52
C SER A 285 -14.13 1.23 3.00
N THR A 286 -13.60 0.05 3.30
CA THR A 286 -13.44 -0.44 4.68
C THR A 286 -12.23 0.20 5.33
N VAL A 287 -12.41 0.67 6.56
CA VAL A 287 -11.34 1.29 7.36
C VAL A 287 -10.97 0.36 8.50
N TYR A 288 -9.67 0.09 8.63
CA TYR A 288 -9.09 -0.73 9.68
C TYR A 288 -8.25 0.15 10.61
N TYR A 289 -8.33 -0.10 11.91
CA TYR A 289 -7.64 0.70 12.92
C TYR A 289 -6.71 -0.15 13.77
N PHE A 290 -5.49 0.37 13.95
CA PHE A 290 -4.42 -0.28 14.70
C PHE A 290 -3.98 0.65 15.84
N PRO A 291 -4.41 0.38 17.09
CA PRO A 291 -3.96 1.13 18.25
C PRO A 291 -2.53 0.74 18.61
N ILE A 292 -1.57 1.62 18.31
CA ILE A 292 -0.15 1.32 18.56
C ILE A 292 0.24 1.77 19.96
N LYS A 293 0.04 3.07 20.27
CA LYS A 293 0.33 3.72 21.56
C LYS A 293 1.67 3.28 22.18
N GLN A 294 2.70 3.11 21.35
CA GLN A 294 3.97 2.53 21.75
C GLN A 294 5.16 3.21 21.05
N TRP A 295 6.29 3.26 21.77
CA TRP A 295 7.60 3.61 21.23
C TRP A 295 8.18 2.47 20.41
N ILE A 296 8.38 2.71 19.12
CA ILE A 296 9.03 1.80 18.18
C ILE A 296 10.54 2.09 18.19
N ASP A 297 11.34 1.11 18.59
CA ASP A 297 12.80 1.22 18.63
C ASP A 297 13.41 0.91 17.26
N ILE A 298 14.43 1.68 16.85
CA ILE A 298 15.10 1.51 15.56
C ILE A 298 15.88 0.20 15.49
N ASN A 299 16.25 -0.35 16.65
CA ASN A 299 16.95 -1.62 16.74
C ASN A 299 16.01 -2.82 16.62
N ASN A 300 14.69 -2.62 16.72
CA ASN A 300 13.71 -3.68 16.55
C ASN A 300 13.55 -4.02 15.06
N LYS A 301 13.42 -5.31 14.74
CA LYS A 301 13.19 -5.78 13.37
C LYS A 301 11.74 -5.59 12.90
N GLY A 302 10.93 -4.84 13.65
CA GLY A 302 9.50 -4.67 13.48
C GLY A 302 8.72 -5.21 14.66
N ASP A 303 7.82 -4.39 15.18
CA ASP A 303 6.88 -4.75 16.23
C ASP A 303 5.51 -5.07 15.61
N VAL A 304 4.82 -6.09 16.13
CA VAL A 304 3.56 -6.62 15.58
C VAL A 304 2.39 -6.02 16.34
N PHE A 305 1.37 -5.56 15.62
CA PHE A 305 0.14 -4.98 16.18
C PHE A 305 -1.08 -5.58 15.49
N ASP A 306 -2.07 -5.99 16.27
CA ASP A 306 -3.33 -6.53 15.77
C ASP A 306 -4.32 -5.39 15.46
N CYS A 307 -5.25 -5.64 14.54
CA CYS A 307 -6.38 -4.74 14.27
C CYS A 307 -7.32 -4.74 15.48
N ALA A 308 -7.88 -3.58 15.81
CA ALA A 308 -8.85 -3.45 16.91
C ALA A 308 -10.15 -4.23 16.61
N ASP A 309 -10.75 -4.81 17.64
CA ASP A 309 -12.04 -5.51 17.58
C ASP A 309 -13.24 -4.53 17.57
N GLU A 310 -14.43 -4.99 17.16
CA GLU A 310 -15.70 -4.21 17.01
C GLU A 310 -16.10 -3.37 18.26
N GLN A 311 -15.64 -3.73 19.47
CA GLN A 311 -15.93 -2.93 20.67
C GLN A 311 -15.01 -1.70 20.82
N GLU A 312 -13.81 -1.72 20.22
CA GLU A 312 -12.89 -0.59 20.16
C GLU A 312 -13.17 0.34 18.96
N GLU A 313 -13.95 -0.09 17.94
CA GLU A 313 -14.40 0.75 16.81
C GLU A 313 -15.12 2.04 17.24
N ASN A 314 -15.82 2.03 18.38
CA ASN A 314 -16.43 3.25 18.94
C ASN A 314 -15.38 4.28 19.41
N VAL A 315 -14.19 3.82 19.82
CA VAL A 315 -13.04 4.68 20.12
C VAL A 315 -12.37 5.15 18.82
N VAL A 316 -12.40 4.33 17.76
CA VAL A 316 -11.88 4.69 16.43
C VAL A 316 -12.65 5.84 15.78
N GLN A 317 -13.98 5.86 15.92
CA GLN A 317 -14.83 6.99 15.49
C GLN A 317 -14.52 8.30 16.26
N GLN A 318 -13.79 8.23 17.37
CA GLN A 318 -13.28 9.41 18.07
C GLN A 318 -11.98 9.96 17.48
N TYR A 319 -11.15 9.10 16.88
CA TYR A 319 -9.85 9.47 16.30
C TYR A 319 -9.90 9.76 14.81
N ILE A 320 -10.84 9.19 14.04
CA ILE A 320 -11.13 9.54 12.64
C ILE A 320 -12.14 10.69 12.60
N ARG A 321 -11.84 11.80 13.28
CA ARG A 321 -12.69 12.99 13.18
C ARG A 321 -12.02 14.04 12.32
N GLN A 322 -12.76 14.53 11.34
CA GLN A 322 -12.33 15.67 10.56
C GLN A 322 -12.08 16.85 11.50
N ALA A 323 -11.04 17.61 11.20
CA ALA A 323 -10.71 18.81 11.96
C ALA A 323 -11.72 19.91 11.62
N VAL A 324 -12.75 20.04 12.45
CA VAL A 324 -13.80 21.07 12.33
C VAL A 324 -13.29 22.38 12.92
N LYS A 325 -13.74 23.49 12.31
CA LYS A 325 -13.52 24.84 12.85
C LYS A 325 -14.79 25.33 13.50
N TYR A 326 -14.70 25.68 14.77
CA TYR A 326 -15.77 26.37 15.49
C TYR A 326 -15.45 27.86 15.60
N LYS A 327 -16.37 28.71 15.16
CA LYS A 327 -16.30 30.16 15.37
C LYS A 327 -16.98 30.48 16.70
N ILE A 328 -16.21 31.01 17.64
CA ILE A 328 -16.68 31.44 18.96
C ILE A 328 -16.95 32.93 18.93
N ILE A 329 -18.15 33.34 19.30
CA ILE A 329 -18.58 34.74 19.34
C ILE A 329 -18.95 35.04 20.78
N VAL A 330 -18.12 35.82 21.45
CA VAL A 330 -18.29 36.17 22.86
C VAL A 330 -18.91 37.55 22.98
N HIS A 331 -20.03 37.65 23.69
CA HIS A 331 -20.73 38.90 23.96
C HIS A 331 -20.44 39.35 25.39
N THR A 332 -19.69 40.44 25.53
CA THR A 332 -19.52 41.09 26.84
C THR A 332 -20.71 42.03 27.07
N GLY A 333 -21.35 41.94 28.23
CA GLY A 333 -22.56 42.72 28.48
C GLY A 333 -22.32 44.22 28.52
N ASP A 334 -23.41 44.98 28.33
CA ASP A 334 -23.39 46.44 28.34
C ASP A 334 -23.80 47.02 29.71
N VAL A 335 -23.15 46.54 30.78
CA VAL A 335 -23.34 47.05 32.14
C VAL A 335 -22.09 47.78 32.64
N PHE A 336 -22.26 48.63 33.65
CA PHE A 336 -21.13 49.37 34.23
C PHE A 336 -20.06 48.40 34.74
N SER A 337 -18.80 48.65 34.38
CA SER A 337 -17.63 47.81 34.72
C SER A 337 -17.58 46.41 34.11
N ALA A 338 -18.38 46.11 33.07
CA ALA A 338 -18.47 44.77 32.48
C ALA A 338 -17.20 44.24 31.80
N SER A 339 -16.16 45.07 31.62
CA SER A 339 -14.96 44.71 30.84
C SER A 339 -13.91 44.01 31.68
N THR A 340 -13.19 43.06 31.07
CA THR A 340 -12.06 42.39 31.72
C THR A 340 -10.74 42.62 31.02
N ASP A 341 -9.65 42.67 31.79
CA ASP A 341 -8.28 42.60 31.31
C ASP A 341 -7.62 41.24 31.59
N ALA A 342 -8.32 40.33 32.27
CA ALA A 342 -7.88 38.96 32.57
C ALA A 342 -7.73 38.11 31.29
N ASN A 343 -6.91 37.06 31.36
CA ASN A 343 -6.82 36.10 30.26
C ASN A 343 -8.03 35.16 30.32
N VAL A 344 -8.86 35.18 29.27
CA VAL A 344 -10.04 34.32 29.15
C VAL A 344 -9.71 33.03 28.38
N SER A 345 -10.23 31.90 28.86
CA SER A 345 -10.11 30.59 28.23
C SER A 345 -11.48 29.89 28.17
N ILE A 346 -11.63 28.96 27.22
CA ILE A 346 -12.87 28.22 26.98
C ILE A 346 -12.61 26.72 26.79
N ILE A 347 -13.56 25.88 27.16
CA ILE A 347 -13.65 24.47 26.78
C ILE A 347 -15.05 24.24 26.20
N LEU A 348 -15.13 23.72 24.98
CA LEU A 348 -16.39 23.23 24.42
C LEU A 348 -16.52 21.74 24.68
N TYR A 349 -17.73 21.31 25.03
CA TYR A 349 -18.09 19.90 25.18
C TYR A 349 -19.24 19.58 24.22
N GLY A 350 -19.10 18.47 23.51
CA GLY A 350 -20.16 17.88 22.70
C GLY A 350 -20.35 16.41 23.00
N THR A 351 -21.31 15.78 22.31
CA THR A 351 -21.62 14.36 22.46
C THR A 351 -20.42 13.46 22.17
N LEU A 352 -19.47 13.96 21.39
CA LEU A 352 -18.36 13.19 20.89
C LEU A 352 -17.04 13.50 21.62
N GLY A 353 -16.91 14.60 22.38
CA GLY A 353 -15.67 14.91 23.12
C GLY A 353 -15.59 16.37 23.55
N ASP A 354 -14.37 16.83 23.90
CA ASP A 354 -14.11 18.21 24.28
C ASP A 354 -12.87 18.82 23.62
N THR A 355 -12.75 20.14 23.65
CA THR A 355 -11.64 20.86 23.00
C THR A 355 -10.36 20.89 23.82
N GLY A 356 -10.40 20.52 25.10
CA GLY A 356 -9.46 21.00 26.11
C GLY A 356 -9.51 22.52 26.29
N ILE A 357 -8.64 23.06 27.15
CA ILE A 357 -8.55 24.49 27.45
C ILE A 357 -8.02 25.25 26.23
N ARG A 358 -8.80 26.22 25.75
CA ARG A 358 -8.46 27.07 24.59
C ARG A 358 -8.39 28.54 25.02
N PRO A 359 -7.21 29.18 24.98
CA PRO A 359 -7.09 30.60 25.32
C PRO A 359 -7.68 31.49 24.22
N LEU A 360 -8.53 32.43 24.59
CA LEU A 360 -9.17 33.37 23.67
C LEU A 360 -8.32 34.64 23.51
N LYS A 361 -7.39 34.63 22.55
CA LYS A 361 -6.42 35.71 22.34
C LYS A 361 -6.38 36.19 20.89
N LYS A 362 -6.24 37.50 20.69
CA LYS A 362 -6.11 38.15 19.37
C LYS A 362 -5.02 39.21 19.42
N LYS A 363 -4.04 39.13 18.52
CA LYS A 363 -2.92 40.09 18.47
C LYS A 363 -3.42 41.49 18.10
N GLY A 364 -2.94 42.51 18.80
CA GLY A 364 -3.15 43.91 18.45
C GLY A 364 -4.55 44.47 18.71
N ARG A 365 -5.42 43.75 19.43
CA ARG A 365 -6.77 44.23 19.78
C ARG A 365 -7.02 44.04 21.28
N LYS A 366 -7.61 45.05 21.92
CA LYS A 366 -8.17 44.92 23.27
C LYS A 366 -9.50 44.16 23.16
N LEU A 367 -9.62 43.07 23.90
CA LEU A 367 -10.75 42.15 23.89
C LEU A 367 -11.64 42.38 25.11
N PHE A 368 -12.85 41.83 25.08
CA PHE A 368 -13.79 41.73 26.21
C PHE A 368 -14.10 43.08 26.86
N ARG A 369 -14.26 44.13 26.06
CA ARG A 369 -14.73 45.42 26.57
C ARG A 369 -16.24 45.41 26.73
N ARG A 370 -16.75 46.27 27.61
CA ARG A 370 -18.19 46.51 27.79
C ARG A 370 -18.90 46.68 26.44
N GLY A 371 -19.96 45.91 26.22
CA GLY A 371 -20.77 45.91 25.00
C GLY A 371 -20.05 45.42 23.74
N GLN A 372 -18.82 44.88 23.85
CA GLN A 372 -18.04 44.40 22.71
C GLN A 372 -18.40 42.95 22.38
N VAL A 373 -18.43 42.68 21.07
CA VAL A 373 -18.47 41.34 20.51
C VAL A 373 -17.08 40.97 19.99
N ASP A 374 -16.56 39.85 20.45
CA ASP A 374 -15.24 39.33 20.07
C ASP A 374 -15.35 37.94 19.45
N GLU A 375 -14.67 37.76 18.31
CA GLU A 375 -14.73 36.53 17.52
C GLU A 375 -13.39 35.80 17.50
N PHE A 376 -13.45 34.48 17.68
CA PHE A 376 -12.33 33.56 17.70
C PHE A 376 -12.62 32.33 16.83
N ILE A 377 -11.57 31.68 16.34
CA ILE A 377 -11.69 30.41 15.60
C ILE A 377 -10.88 29.38 16.36
N ILE A 378 -11.53 28.26 16.71
CA ILE A 378 -10.90 27.11 17.34
C ILE A 378 -10.97 25.96 16.33
N ALA A 379 -9.82 25.36 16.03
CA ALA A 379 -9.75 24.13 15.25
C ALA A 379 -9.53 22.95 16.21
N CYS A 380 -10.40 21.96 16.13
CA CYS A 380 -10.35 20.73 16.92
C CYS A 380 -11.01 19.58 16.15
N LEU A 381 -11.03 18.39 16.73
CA LEU A 381 -11.82 17.28 16.22
C LEU A 381 -13.31 17.63 16.31
N ASP A 382 -14.13 17.05 15.42
CA ASP A 382 -15.59 17.14 15.49
C ASP A 382 -16.09 16.75 16.91
N LEU A 383 -16.87 17.65 17.50
CA LEU A 383 -17.43 17.49 18.85
C LEU A 383 -18.84 16.89 18.82
N GLY A 384 -19.44 16.74 17.63
CA GLY A 384 -20.84 16.39 17.44
C GLY A 384 -21.76 17.47 18.02
N LYS A 385 -22.91 17.05 18.57
CA LYS A 385 -23.88 17.99 19.15
C LYS A 385 -23.29 18.61 20.42
N LEU A 386 -23.10 19.93 20.42
CA LEU A 386 -22.60 20.67 21.58
C LEU A 386 -23.63 20.60 22.72
N ASN A 387 -23.16 20.31 23.93
CA ASN A 387 -24.02 20.10 25.10
C ASN A 387 -23.60 20.90 26.34
N LYS A 388 -22.36 21.41 26.38
CA LYS A 388 -21.87 22.25 27.48
C LYS A 388 -20.71 23.13 27.00
N LEU A 389 -20.57 24.30 27.63
CA LEU A 389 -19.47 25.22 27.40
C LEU A 389 -18.93 25.68 28.76
N HIS A 390 -17.64 25.48 29.00
CA HIS A 390 -16.95 26.05 30.16
C HIS A 390 -16.18 27.29 29.73
N ILE A 391 -16.33 28.39 30.43
CA ILE A 391 -15.57 29.62 30.18
C ILE A 391 -15.06 30.20 31.48
N GLU A 392 -13.79 30.58 31.50
CA GLU A 392 -13.11 31.06 32.71
C GLU A 392 -12.12 32.18 32.40
N HIS A 393 -11.72 32.91 33.44
CA HIS A 393 -10.60 33.84 33.38
C HIS A 393 -9.61 33.58 34.52
N ASP A 394 -8.35 33.97 34.32
CA ASP A 394 -7.26 33.72 35.28
C ASP A 394 -7.20 34.71 36.46
N ASN A 395 -8.18 35.62 36.56
CA ASN A 395 -8.23 36.71 37.55
C ASN A 395 -6.93 37.56 37.59
N ALA A 396 -6.18 37.62 36.50
CA ALA A 396 -4.99 38.44 36.40
C ALA A 396 -5.34 39.90 36.09
N TYR A 397 -4.32 40.76 36.21
CA TYR A 397 -4.37 42.20 35.91
C TYR A 397 -5.32 43.02 36.82
N PHE A 398 -5.70 44.23 36.40
CA PHE A 398 -6.24 45.27 37.28
C PHE A 398 -7.76 45.25 37.41
N THR A 399 -8.47 44.78 36.39
CA THR A 399 -9.94 44.72 36.35
C THR A 399 -10.38 43.34 35.88
N PRO A 400 -10.21 42.29 36.71
CA PRO A 400 -10.43 40.91 36.30
C PRO A 400 -11.91 40.57 36.16
N ASP A 401 -12.78 41.24 36.92
CA ASP A 401 -14.22 40.97 36.93
C ASP A 401 -14.85 41.26 35.56
N TRP A 402 -15.72 40.37 35.11
CA TRP A 402 -16.23 40.34 33.75
C TRP A 402 -17.72 40.03 33.75
N PHE A 403 -18.53 40.83 33.05
CA PHE A 403 -19.93 40.47 32.83
C PHE A 403 -20.09 39.83 31.45
N LEU A 404 -20.35 38.52 31.44
CA LEU A 404 -20.59 37.76 30.22
C LEU A 404 -22.09 37.68 29.94
N ASP A 405 -22.52 38.20 28.79
CA ASP A 405 -23.91 38.12 28.34
C ASP A 405 -24.21 36.71 27.79
N LYS A 406 -23.51 36.32 26.71
CA LYS A 406 -23.66 35.01 26.08
C LYS A 406 -22.43 34.64 25.25
N VAL A 407 -22.34 33.37 24.88
CA VAL A 407 -21.40 32.87 23.88
C VAL A 407 -22.18 32.16 22.78
N GLU A 408 -21.94 32.53 21.53
CA GLU A 408 -22.46 31.81 20.36
C GLU A 408 -21.32 30.97 19.76
N VAL A 409 -21.63 29.72 19.45
CA VAL A 409 -20.69 28.79 18.82
C VAL A 409 -21.27 28.38 17.48
N VAL A 410 -20.58 28.73 16.40
CA VAL A 410 -20.96 28.36 15.04
C VAL A 410 -20.04 27.25 14.56
N ASP A 411 -20.62 26.10 14.24
CA ASP A 411 -19.94 25.07 13.47
C ASP A 411 -19.77 25.59 12.03
N MET A 412 -18.52 25.78 11.59
CA MET A 412 -18.27 26.38 10.27
C MET A 412 -18.48 25.42 9.10
N GLU A 413 -18.67 24.12 9.36
CA GLU A 413 -18.96 23.12 8.34
C GLU A 413 -20.46 22.96 8.13
N THR A 414 -21.23 22.83 9.22
CA THR A 414 -22.69 22.68 9.15
C THR A 414 -23.43 24.02 9.11
N ASN A 415 -22.76 25.12 9.47
CA ASN A 415 -23.36 26.44 9.74
C ASN A 415 -24.43 26.42 10.86
N GLU A 416 -24.46 25.38 11.69
CA GLU A 416 -25.32 25.36 12.87
C GLU A 416 -24.77 26.30 13.94
N THR A 417 -25.66 27.06 14.58
CA THR A 417 -25.31 28.01 15.64
C THR A 417 -25.95 27.57 16.93
N VAL A 418 -25.14 27.38 17.96
CA VAL A 418 -25.58 27.05 19.31
C VAL A 418 -25.31 28.24 20.23
N VAL A 419 -26.34 28.67 20.97
CA VAL A 419 -26.25 29.82 21.88
C VAL A 419 -26.18 29.33 23.32
N PHE A 420 -25.17 29.81 24.05
CA PHE A 420 -24.95 29.55 25.46
C PHE A 420 -25.18 30.85 26.26
N PRO A 421 -26.38 31.07 26.81
CA PRO A 421 -26.67 32.26 27.62
C PRO A 421 -25.95 32.19 28.96
N CYS A 422 -25.44 33.33 29.45
CA CYS A 422 -24.77 33.45 30.74
C CYS A 422 -25.43 34.51 31.63
N ASN A 423 -25.43 35.78 31.18
CA ASN A 423 -25.97 36.94 31.88
C ASN A 423 -25.54 37.07 33.36
N GLN A 424 -24.26 36.81 33.64
CA GLN A 424 -23.72 36.79 35.00
C GLN A 424 -22.30 37.37 35.05
N TRP A 425 -21.91 37.82 36.24
CA TRP A 425 -20.54 38.23 36.54
C TRP A 425 -19.64 37.03 36.79
N LEU A 426 -18.50 36.98 36.12
CA LEU A 426 -17.36 36.15 36.47
C LEU A 426 -16.35 37.07 37.16
N GLY A 427 -16.21 36.95 38.47
CA GLY A 427 -15.39 37.88 39.22
C GLY A 427 -15.43 37.64 40.72
N LYS A 428 -14.31 37.88 41.41
CA LYS A 428 -14.22 37.65 42.86
C LYS A 428 -14.97 38.69 43.67
N GLN A 429 -15.30 39.84 43.10
CA GLN A 429 -16.00 40.91 43.81
C GLN A 429 -17.49 41.01 43.45
N HIS A 430 -17.98 40.11 42.59
CA HIS A 430 -19.34 40.14 42.05
C HIS A 430 -20.01 38.77 42.12
N ASP A 431 -21.35 38.79 42.13
CA ASP A 431 -22.24 37.63 42.17
C ASP A 431 -21.83 36.52 43.16
N ASP A 432 -21.43 35.36 42.65
CA ASP A 432 -21.10 34.16 43.40
C ASP A 432 -19.60 34.02 43.71
N HIS A 433 -18.82 35.08 43.45
CA HIS A 433 -17.37 35.13 43.62
C HIS A 433 -16.59 34.13 42.75
N GLN A 434 -17.23 33.51 41.75
CA GLN A 434 -16.58 32.56 40.86
C GLN A 434 -16.06 33.25 39.59
N ILE A 435 -14.96 32.73 39.07
CA ILE A 435 -14.26 33.25 37.89
C ILE A 435 -14.49 32.39 36.63
N HIS A 436 -15.46 31.47 36.70
CA HIS A 436 -15.81 30.56 35.62
C HIS A 436 -17.32 30.30 35.56
N ARG A 437 -17.80 29.82 34.41
CA ARG A 437 -19.17 29.36 34.20
C ARG A 437 -19.20 28.12 33.34
N ASP A 438 -20.00 27.15 33.77
CA ASP A 438 -20.46 26.03 32.94
C ASP A 438 -21.86 26.38 32.40
N LEU A 439 -21.96 26.55 31.09
CA LEU A 439 -23.16 26.95 30.38
C LEU A 439 -23.72 25.77 29.59
N VAL A 440 -25.04 25.73 29.47
CA VAL A 440 -25.77 24.76 28.65
C VAL A 440 -26.37 25.46 27.43
N PRO A 441 -26.58 24.75 26.30
CA PRO A 441 -27.26 25.29 25.13
C PRO A 441 -28.66 25.79 25.48
N MET A 442 -29.10 26.85 24.82
CA MET A 442 -30.50 27.24 24.80
C MET A 442 -31.30 26.18 24.01
N ASP A 443 -32.30 25.56 24.63
CA ASP A 443 -33.16 24.59 23.94
C ASP A 443 -34.01 25.29 22.87
N ASP A 444 -33.99 24.75 21.64
CA ASP A 444 -34.93 25.09 20.58
C ASP A 444 -36.31 24.52 20.98
N SER A 445 -37.08 25.32 21.73
CA SER A 445 -38.45 24.99 22.16
C SER A 445 -39.47 25.21 21.06
#